data_AF-A0A975F2D5-F1
#
_entry.id   AF-A0A975F2D5-F1
#
_cell.length_a   1.000
_cell.length_b   1.000
_cell.length_c   1.000
_cell.angle_alpha   90.00
_cell.angle_beta   90.00
_cell.angle_gamma   90.00
#
_symmetry.space_group_name_H-M   'P 1'
#
loop_
_entity.id
_entity.type
_entity.pdbx_description
1 polymer ?
#
loop_
_entity_poly.entity_id
_entity_poly.type
_entity_poly.pdbx_seq_one_letter_code
_entity_poly.pdbx_strand_id
1 'polypeptide(L)'
;MTELEKFIAKCEENAVSDEQIDTSDIPELTESDFARGHFKYWKPAKKSITIRIDVDNLAWLQSVGKKDYQSRLNSALRWARMNDCPVDQL
;
A
#
# COMPACT_ATOMS: atom_id res chain seq x y z
N MET A 1 -24.05 -39.67 6.49
CA MET A 1 -23.43 -38.35 6.63
C MET A 1 -22.02 -38.40 6.07
N THR A 2 -21.72 -37.50 5.14
CA THR A 2 -20.39 -37.33 4.55
C THR A 2 -19.36 -36.92 5.63
N GLU A 3 -18.06 -37.10 5.38
CA GLU A 3 -17.03 -36.65 6.34
C GLU A 3 -17.10 -35.14 6.59
N LEU A 4 -17.45 -34.36 5.57
CA LEU A 4 -17.61 -32.91 5.66
C LEU A 4 -18.74 -32.53 6.63
N GLU A 5 -19.89 -33.20 6.55
CA GLU A 5 -21.03 -32.96 7.46
C GLU A 5 -20.67 -33.26 8.92
N LYS A 6 -19.90 -34.32 9.17
CA LYS A 6 -19.42 -34.65 10.53
C LYS A 6 -18.46 -33.59 11.06
N PHE A 7 -17.63 -33.02 10.20
CA PHE A 7 -16.67 -31.98 10.58
C PHE A 7 -17.39 -30.68 10.91
N ILE A 8 -18.33 -30.26 10.07
CA ILE A 8 -19.15 -29.04 10.28
C ILE A 8 -19.94 -29.16 11.59
N ALA A 9 -20.64 -30.27 11.81
CA ALA A 9 -21.42 -30.48 13.03
C ALA A 9 -20.56 -30.41 14.31
N LYS A 10 -19.33 -30.94 14.25
CA LYS A 10 -18.38 -30.86 15.37
C LYS A 10 -17.88 -29.43 15.61
N CYS A 11 -17.69 -28.64 14.55
CA CYS A 11 -17.32 -27.23 14.67
C CYS A 11 -18.46 -26.40 15.24
N GLU A 12 -19.69 -26.62 14.79
CA GLU A 12 -20.89 -25.93 15.27
C GLU A 12 -21.19 -26.23 16.74
N GLU A 13 -20.97 -27.48 17.19
CA GLU A 13 -21.14 -27.87 18.59
C GLU A 13 -20.20 -27.14 19.57
N ASN A 14 -19.08 -26.60 19.05
CA ASN A 14 -18.10 -25.82 19.82
C ASN A 14 -18.12 -24.32 19.48
N ALA A 15 -19.03 -23.87 18.61
CA ALA A 15 -19.15 -22.46 18.26
C ALA A 15 -19.84 -21.68 19.39
N VAL A 16 -19.42 -20.44 19.60
CA VAL A 16 -20.12 -19.45 20.42
C VAL A 16 -21.03 -18.61 19.54
N SER A 17 -22.13 -18.09 20.09
CA SER A 17 -22.99 -17.16 19.35
C SER A 17 -22.18 -15.93 18.92
N ASP A 18 -22.49 -15.36 17.75
CA ASP A 18 -21.88 -14.12 17.27
C ASP A 18 -21.97 -12.99 18.32
N GLU A 19 -23.03 -12.98 19.14
CA GLU A 19 -23.23 -12.01 20.23
C GLU A 19 -22.24 -12.16 21.39
N GLN A 20 -21.60 -13.32 21.50
CA GLN A 20 -20.59 -13.63 22.53
C GLN A 20 -19.16 -13.43 22.02
N ILE A 21 -18.97 -13.09 20.74
CA ILE A 21 -17.67 -12.81 20.17
C ILE A 21 -17.26 -11.39 20.57
N ASP A 22 -16.26 -11.29 21.45
CA ASP A 22 -15.64 -10.01 21.81
C ASP A 22 -14.70 -9.55 20.68
N THR A 23 -15.02 -8.41 20.08
CA THR A 23 -14.24 -7.76 19.02
C THR A 23 -13.59 -6.45 19.49
N SER A 24 -13.53 -6.21 20.81
CA SER A 24 -13.02 -4.96 21.37
C SER A 24 -11.53 -4.69 21.05
N ASP A 25 -10.76 -5.72 20.74
CA ASP A 25 -9.36 -5.66 20.32
C ASP A 25 -9.20 -5.39 18.81
N ILE A 26 -10.22 -5.69 18.01
CA ILE A 26 -10.23 -5.53 16.55
C ILE A 26 -11.51 -4.77 16.16
N PRO A 27 -11.54 -3.44 16.41
CA PRO A 27 -12.68 -2.63 16.03
C PRO A 27 -12.89 -2.66 14.50
N GLU A 28 -14.15 -2.51 14.08
CA GLU A 28 -14.48 -2.45 12.66
C GLU A 28 -13.77 -1.28 11.96
N LEU A 29 -13.31 -1.55 10.74
CA LEU A 29 -12.59 -0.55 9.96
C LEU A 29 -13.56 0.53 9.48
N THR A 30 -13.38 1.77 9.95
CA THR A 30 -14.20 2.89 9.46
C THR A 30 -13.72 3.36 8.09
N GLU A 31 -14.58 4.06 7.33
CA GLU A 31 -14.17 4.70 6.06
C GLU A 31 -12.99 5.67 6.26
N SER A 32 -12.94 6.35 7.41
CA SER A 32 -11.85 7.28 7.76
C SER A 32 -10.52 6.56 8.04
N ASP A 33 -10.58 5.34 8.57
CA ASP A 33 -9.41 4.48 8.77
C ASP A 33 -8.92 3.91 7.43
N PHE A 34 -9.87 3.50 6.58
CA PHE A 34 -9.56 3.02 5.24
C PHE A 34 -8.92 4.12 4.36
N ALA A 35 -9.42 5.36 4.44
CA ALA A 35 -8.87 6.51 3.72
C ALA A 35 -7.44 6.86 4.15
N ARG A 36 -7.09 6.61 5.42
CA ARG A 36 -5.73 6.78 5.97
C ARG A 36 -4.86 5.53 5.79
N GLY A 37 -5.44 4.45 5.28
CA GLY A 37 -4.78 3.17 5.07
C GLY A 37 -3.64 3.29 4.06
N HIS A 38 -2.40 3.22 4.53
CA HIS A 38 -1.26 3.02 3.66
C HIS A 38 -1.20 1.54 3.25
N PHE A 39 -1.80 1.20 2.11
CA PHE A 39 -1.69 -0.14 1.54
C PHE A 39 -0.23 -0.46 1.23
N LYS A 40 0.44 -1.19 2.12
CA LYS A 40 1.86 -1.59 2.03
C LYS A 40 2.24 -2.21 0.68
N TYR A 41 1.26 -2.82 0.00
CA TYR A 41 1.44 -3.51 -1.29
C TYR A 41 0.83 -2.78 -2.50
N TRP A 42 0.14 -1.66 -2.29
CA TRP A 42 -0.39 -0.89 -3.40
C TRP A 42 0.73 -0.09 -4.08
N LYS A 43 0.94 -0.36 -5.36
CA LYS A 43 1.85 0.41 -6.21
C LYS A 43 1.02 1.13 -7.27
N PRO A 44 1.10 2.47 -7.36
CA PRO A 44 0.47 3.20 -8.46
C PRO A 44 0.93 2.65 -9.81
N ALA A 45 0.00 2.59 -10.77
CA ALA A 45 0.32 2.23 -12.15
C ALA A 45 1.38 3.20 -12.70
N LYS A 46 2.46 2.66 -13.28
CA LYS A 46 3.53 3.45 -13.89
C LYS A 46 3.21 3.66 -15.36
N LYS A 47 3.22 4.92 -15.82
CA LYS A 47 3.17 5.26 -17.24
C LYS A 47 4.58 5.51 -17.75
N SER A 48 5.00 4.80 -18.79
CA SER A 48 6.28 5.06 -19.46
C SER A 48 6.14 6.34 -20.28
N ILE A 49 6.98 7.33 -19.99
CA ILE A 49 7.07 8.59 -20.74
C ILE A 49 8.54 8.87 -21.05
N THR A 50 8.80 9.54 -22.17
CA THR A 50 10.14 10.00 -22.53
C THR A 50 10.30 11.44 -22.03
N ILE A 51 11.26 11.68 -21.14
CA ILE A 51 11.60 13.01 -20.62
C ILE A 51 13.09 13.30 -20.82
N ARG A 52 13.45 14.58 -20.84
CA ARG A 52 14.84 15.03 -20.74
C ARG A 52 15.13 15.40 -19.29
N ILE A 53 16.32 15.07 -18.81
CA ILE A 53 16.80 15.37 -17.46
C ILE A 53 18.24 15.87 -17.57
N ASP A 54 18.60 16.85 -16.75
CA ASP A 54 19.97 17.36 -16.73
C ASP A 54 20.97 16.29 -16.31
N VAL A 55 22.20 16.42 -16.83
CA VAL A 55 23.24 15.39 -16.69
C VAL A 55 23.70 15.24 -15.24
N ASP A 56 23.76 16.35 -14.50
CA ASP A 56 24.11 16.39 -13.08
C ASP A 56 23.04 15.71 -12.21
N ASN A 57 21.76 15.98 -12.48
CA ASN A 57 20.62 15.33 -11.83
C ASN A 57 20.60 13.83 -12.11
N LEU A 58 20.88 13.42 -13.35
CA LEU A 58 21.01 12.01 -13.70
C LEU A 58 22.19 11.35 -12.97
N ALA A 59 23.35 12.02 -12.93
CA ALA A 59 24.54 11.53 -12.23
C ALA A 59 24.28 11.36 -10.73
N TRP A 60 23.61 12.33 -10.10
CA TRP A 60 23.19 12.25 -8.70
C TRP A 60 22.28 11.04 -8.44
N LEU A 61 21.24 10.84 -9.26
CA LEU A 61 20.33 9.69 -9.12
C LEU A 61 21.03 8.34 -9.32
N GLN A 62 22.07 8.30 -10.15
CA GLN A 62 22.88 7.10 -10.43
C GLN A 62 23.98 6.86 -9.41
N SER A 63 24.39 7.87 -8.63
CA SER A 63 25.46 7.77 -7.63
C SER A 63 25.21 6.70 -6.57
N VAL A 64 23.93 6.50 -6.20
CA VAL A 64 23.49 5.48 -5.23
C VAL A 64 23.31 4.09 -5.89
N GLY A 65 23.49 3.98 -7.21
CA GLY A 65 23.47 2.73 -7.97
C GLY A 65 22.66 2.82 -9.26
N LYS A 66 23.22 2.33 -10.37
CA LYS A 66 22.69 2.52 -11.73
C LYS A 66 21.34 1.82 -12.02
N LYS A 67 21.01 0.73 -11.33
CA LYS A 67 19.85 -0.13 -11.67
C LYS A 67 18.49 0.50 -11.34
N ASP A 68 18.43 1.38 -10.35
CA ASP A 68 17.16 1.82 -9.73
C ASP A 68 16.92 3.34 -9.79
N TYR A 69 17.64 4.08 -10.64
CA TYR A 69 17.51 5.54 -10.70
C TYR A 69 16.09 5.98 -11.08
N GLN A 70 15.38 5.23 -11.94
CA GLN A 70 13.99 5.52 -12.33
C GLN A 70 13.03 5.40 -11.14
N SER A 71 13.24 4.40 -10.28
CA SER A 71 12.45 4.25 -9.05
C SER A 71 12.73 5.38 -8.07
N ARG A 72 13.99 5.83 -7.95
CA ARG A 72 14.37 6.98 -7.11
C ARG A 72 13.81 8.30 -7.63
N LEU A 73 13.85 8.53 -8.94
CA LEU A 73 13.25 9.69 -9.57
C LEU A 73 11.76 9.78 -9.21
N ASN A 74 11.02 8.68 -9.36
CA ASN A 74 9.61 8.66 -9.02
C ASN A 74 9.35 8.87 -7.51
N SER A 75 10.22 8.35 -6.64
CA SER A 75 10.16 8.61 -5.20
C SER A 75 10.46 10.07 -4.85
N ALA A 76 11.43 10.71 -5.52
CA ALA A 76 11.77 12.11 -5.32
C ALA A 76 10.61 13.02 -5.74
N LEU A 77 10.00 12.76 -6.91
CA LEU A 77 8.79 13.47 -7.36
C LEU A 77 7.62 13.29 -6.39
N ARG A 78 7.44 12.07 -5.85
CA ARG A 78 6.40 11.82 -4.84
C ARG A 78 6.67 12.60 -3.57
N TRP A 79 7.92 12.64 -3.10
CA TRP A 79 8.32 13.40 -1.94
C TRP A 79 8.08 14.89 -2.17
N ALA A 80 8.49 15.45 -3.30
CA ALA A 80 8.26 16.85 -3.64
C ALA A 80 6.75 17.19 -3.63
N ARG A 81 5.91 16.34 -4.22
CA ARG A 81 4.45 16.51 -4.20
C ARG A 81 3.85 16.42 -2.79
N MET A 82 4.39 15.56 -1.92
CA MET A 82 3.93 15.42 -0.52
C MET A 82 4.38 16.55 0.39
N ASN A 83 5.36 17.35 -0.03
CA ASN A 83 5.88 18.50 0.69
C ASN A 83 5.50 19.82 -0.02
N ASP A 84 4.37 19.82 -0.74
CA ASP A 84 3.78 21.01 -1.37
C ASP A 84 4.74 21.81 -2.26
N CYS A 85 5.61 21.11 -3.01
CA CYS A 85 6.50 21.74 -3.99
C CYS A 85 5.68 22.54 -5.02
N PRO A 86 5.91 23.86 -5.18
CA PRO A 86 5.15 24.71 -6.09
C PRO A 86 5.64 24.54 -7.53
N VAL A 87 5.29 23.41 -8.15
CA VAL A 87 5.75 23.03 -9.49
C VAL A 87 5.36 24.07 -10.56
N ASP A 88 4.31 24.85 -10.33
CA ASP A 88 3.85 25.94 -11.19
C ASP A 88 4.78 27.17 -11.19
N GLN A 89 5.67 27.28 -10.21
CA GLN A 89 6.54 28.44 -9.99
C GLN A 89 8.01 28.17 -10.34
N LEU A 90 8.33 26.96 -10.81
CA LEU A 90 9.68 26.50 -11.16
C LEU A 90 10.02 26.69 -12.64
#